data_AF-A0A931T9T1-F1
#
_entry.id   AF-A0A931T9T1-F1
#
_cell.length_a   1.000
_cell.length_b   1.000
_cell.length_c   1.000
_cell.angle_alpha   90.00
_cell.angle_beta   90.00
_cell.angle_gamma   90.00
#
_symmetry.space_group_name_H-M   'P 1'
#
loop_
_entity.id
_entity.type
_entity.pdbx_description
1 polymer ?
#
loop_
_entity_poly.entity_id
_entity_poly.type
_entity_poly.pdbx_seq_one_letter_code
_entity_poly.pdbx_strand_id
1 'polypeptide(L)'
;MDGRRNGRKASRRVGPPTNRRRRTGAAAPKDALVEAVRQSRAATTGSRVVELMARRALVVAARQLLRQHTDRCTKCGSTFVTHEPAFVHCHYCGRMHRVANASLLEQELFEIRMGLRLAS
;
A
#
# COMPACT_ATOMS: atom_id res chain seq x y z
N MET A 1 20.94 -52.91 51.66
CA MET A 1 20.17 -52.72 50.42
C MET A 1 19.87 -51.22 50.28
N ASP A 2 20.87 -50.34 50.25
CA ASP A 2 21.67 -50.00 49.05
C ASP A 2 20.76 -49.55 47.89
N GLY A 3 20.82 -48.34 47.33
CA GLY A 3 21.97 -47.47 47.22
C GLY A 3 21.66 -46.04 46.78
N ARG A 4 22.69 -45.22 46.99
CA ARG A 4 22.85 -43.81 46.63
C ARG A 4 22.97 -43.63 45.10
N ARG A 5 22.47 -42.51 44.54
CA ARG A 5 23.28 -41.54 43.75
C ARG A 5 22.54 -40.30 43.25
N ASN A 6 22.96 -39.16 43.80
CA ASN A 6 23.24 -37.85 43.20
C ASN A 6 22.69 -37.49 41.79
N GLY A 7 21.95 -36.38 41.75
CA GLY A 7 22.50 -35.12 41.23
C GLY A 7 22.14 -34.72 39.80
N ARG A 8 21.51 -33.54 39.65
CA ARG A 8 22.02 -32.44 38.80
C ARG A 8 21.19 -31.15 38.99
N LYS A 9 21.93 -30.06 39.14
CA LYS A 9 21.48 -28.67 39.25
C LYS A 9 20.93 -28.13 37.93
N ALA A 10 20.11 -27.08 38.07
CA ALA A 10 19.96 -25.92 37.20
C ALA A 10 19.34 -26.12 35.80
N SER A 11 18.24 -25.40 35.53
CA SER A 11 18.37 -24.11 34.83
C SER A 11 17.01 -23.43 34.70
N ARG A 12 16.94 -22.18 35.16
CA ARG A 12 15.86 -21.23 34.86
C ARG A 12 15.75 -21.08 33.34
N ARG A 13 14.56 -21.26 32.78
CA ARG A 13 14.19 -20.62 31.51
C ARG A 13 12.96 -19.75 31.74
N VAL A 14 13.25 -18.47 31.92
CA VAL A 14 12.31 -17.36 31.78
C VAL A 14 11.86 -17.36 30.32
N GLY A 15 10.59 -17.68 30.08
CA GLY A 15 9.95 -17.48 28.78
C GLY A 15 9.66 -15.99 28.56
N PRO A 16 9.77 -15.47 27.33
CA PRO A 16 9.57 -14.05 27.06
C PRO A 16 8.09 -13.66 27.20
N PRO A 17 7.77 -12.46 27.71
CA PRO A 17 6.41 -11.94 27.72
C PRO A 17 5.98 -11.60 26.29
N THR A 18 4.98 -12.30 25.77
CA THR A 18 4.34 -12.00 24.49
C THR A 18 3.48 -10.74 24.66
N ASN A 19 4.07 -9.60 24.30
CA ASN A 19 3.43 -8.29 24.33
C ASN A 19 2.38 -8.18 23.19
N ARG A 20 1.23 -8.83 23.38
CA ARG A 20 0.09 -8.73 22.47
C ARG A 20 -0.65 -7.43 22.76
N ARG A 21 -0.05 -6.29 22.38
CA ARG A 21 -0.76 -4.99 22.35
C ARG A 21 -1.93 -5.10 21.37
N ARG A 22 -3.11 -5.34 21.93
CA ARG A 22 -4.40 -5.19 21.29
C ARG A 22 -4.52 -3.73 20.85
N ARG A 23 -4.22 -3.43 19.59
CA ARG A 23 -4.57 -2.14 18.97
C ARG A 23 -6.09 -2.10 18.88
N THR A 24 -6.73 -1.60 19.92
CA THR A 24 -8.10 -1.08 19.82
C THR A 24 -8.00 0.19 18.98
N GLY A 25 -8.34 0.07 17.70
CA GLY A 25 -8.53 1.23 16.82
C GLY A 25 -9.78 1.98 17.23
N ALA A 26 -9.71 2.72 18.34
CA ALA A 26 -10.62 3.82 18.57
C ALA A 26 -10.28 4.90 17.53
N ALA A 27 -11.25 5.30 16.72
CA ALA A 27 -11.07 6.42 15.79
C ALA A 27 -10.63 7.63 16.61
N ALA A 28 -9.39 8.09 16.39
CA ALA A 28 -8.91 9.31 17.03
C ALA A 28 -9.89 10.44 16.69
N PRO A 29 -10.29 11.28 17.66
CA PRO A 29 -11.16 12.41 17.38
C PRO A 29 -10.50 13.24 16.28
N LYS A 30 -11.30 13.70 15.31
CA LYS A 30 -10.80 14.43 14.12
C LYS A 30 -9.92 15.61 14.53
N ASP A 31 -10.21 16.21 15.68
CA ASP A 31 -9.44 17.29 16.29
C ASP A 31 -8.01 16.89 16.67
N ALA A 32 -7.81 15.66 17.17
CA ALA A 32 -6.47 15.14 17.48
C ALA A 32 -5.66 14.86 16.19
N LEU A 33 -6.32 14.48 15.10
CA LEU A 33 -5.65 14.35 13.80
C LEU A 33 -5.27 15.72 13.22
N VAL A 34 -6.18 16.70 13.32
CA VAL A 34 -5.91 18.08 12.89
C VAL A 34 -4.75 18.69 13.67
N GLU A 35 -4.69 18.45 14.98
CA GLU A 35 -3.62 18.98 15.84
C GLU A 35 -2.30 18.26 15.61
N ALA A 36 -2.32 16.94 15.36
CA ALA A 36 -1.11 16.22 14.94
C ALA A 36 -0.58 16.70 13.58
N VAL A 37 -1.46 17.06 12.63
CA VAL A 37 -1.07 17.65 11.34
C VAL A 37 -0.50 19.05 11.52
N ARG A 38 -1.07 19.88 12.42
CA ARG A 38 -0.55 21.22 12.74
C ARG A 38 0.81 21.15 13.42
N GLN A 39 0.98 20.30 14.42
CA GLN A 39 2.28 20.06 15.08
C GLN A 39 3.32 19.53 14.09
N SER A 40 2.91 18.65 13.19
CA SER A 40 3.78 18.18 12.10
C SER A 40 4.20 19.32 11.16
N ARG A 41 3.28 20.24 10.80
CA ARG A 41 3.59 21.41 9.97
C ARG A 41 4.47 22.42 10.69
N ALA A 42 4.24 22.69 11.97
CA ALA A 42 5.03 23.59 12.79
C ALA A 42 6.48 23.08 13.00
N ALA A 43 6.66 21.75 13.07
CA ALA A 43 7.98 21.12 13.10
C ALA A 43 8.69 21.09 11.72
N THR A 44 8.03 21.54 10.64
CA THR A 44 8.56 21.52 9.26
C THR A 44 9.04 22.92 8.81
N THR A 45 9.54 23.75 9.71
CA THR A 45 10.27 24.98 9.35
C THR A 45 11.74 24.71 8.98
N GLY A 46 12.16 23.45 8.99
CA GLY A 46 13.41 22.98 8.39
C GLY A 46 13.17 22.36 7.00
N SER A 47 14.15 22.50 6.11
CA SER A 47 14.11 21.90 4.77
C SER A 47 13.91 20.38 4.87
N ARG A 48 12.78 19.89 4.32
CA ARG A 48 12.59 18.44 4.11
C ARG A 48 13.34 18.04 2.86
N VAL A 49 14.42 17.27 3.04
CA VAL A 49 15.08 16.58 1.94
C VAL A 49 14.16 15.44 1.49
N VAL A 50 13.34 15.70 0.47
CA VAL A 50 12.59 14.66 -0.21
C VAL A 50 13.58 13.96 -1.13
N GLU A 51 14.01 12.77 -0.74
CA GLU A 51 14.79 11.93 -1.62
C GLU A 51 13.93 11.60 -2.85
N LEU A 52 14.28 12.20 -3.99
CA LEU A 52 13.72 11.87 -5.30
C LEU A 52 14.19 10.47 -5.72
N MET A 53 13.86 9.46 -4.92
CA MET A 53 14.08 8.05 -5.23
C MET A 53 13.08 7.65 -6.31
N ALA A 54 13.38 8.05 -7.55
CA ALA A 54 12.67 7.62 -8.76
C ALA A 54 12.44 6.09 -8.71
N ARG A 55 13.43 5.34 -8.19
CA ARG A 55 13.34 3.88 -8.02
C ARG A 55 12.18 3.42 -7.12
N ARG A 56 11.92 4.07 -5.97
CA ARG A 56 10.80 3.69 -5.10
C ARG A 56 9.46 4.03 -5.74
N ALA A 57 9.36 5.20 -6.37
CA ALA A 57 8.16 5.61 -7.10
C ALA A 57 7.85 4.64 -8.25
N LEU A 58 8.86 4.23 -9.02
CA LEU A 58 8.73 3.24 -10.08
C LEU A 58 8.27 1.87 -9.57
N VAL A 59 8.81 1.41 -8.43
CA VAL A 59 8.37 0.14 -7.81
C VAL A 59 6.91 0.22 -7.36
N VAL A 60 6.49 1.35 -6.77
CA VAL A 60 5.09 1.54 -6.36
C VAL A 60 4.16 1.64 -7.58
N ALA A 61 4.59 2.33 -8.63
CA ALA A 61 3.84 2.43 -9.88
C ALA A 61 3.70 1.06 -10.56
N ALA A 62 4.78 0.28 -10.62
CA ALA A 62 4.78 -1.05 -11.21
C ALA A 62 3.80 -2.01 -10.51
N ARG A 63 3.63 -1.88 -9.19
CA ARG A 63 2.65 -2.68 -8.42
C ARG A 63 1.20 -2.38 -8.75
N GLN A 64 0.91 -1.21 -9.33
CA GLN A 64 -0.46 -0.80 -9.69
C GLN A 64 -0.86 -1.26 -11.08
N LEU A 65 0.09 -1.74 -11.89
CA LEU A 65 -0.16 -2.25 -13.22
C LEU A 65 -0.80 -3.64 -13.14
N LEU A 66 -1.85 -3.86 -13.93
CA LEU A 66 -2.44 -5.18 -14.10
C LEU A 66 -1.57 -6.00 -15.04
N ARG A 67 -1.25 -7.25 -14.71
CA ARG A 67 -0.48 -8.11 -15.63
C ARG A 67 -1.20 -8.40 -16.94
N GLN A 68 -2.52 -8.42 -16.90
CA GLN A 68 -3.42 -8.72 -18.00
C GLN A 68 -4.80 -8.11 -17.73
N HIS A 69 -5.67 -8.13 -18.73
CA HIS A 69 -7.08 -7.77 -18.56
C HIS A 69 -7.78 -8.67 -17.54
N THR A 70 -8.69 -8.08 -16.75
CA THR A 70 -9.44 -8.79 -15.71
C THR A 70 -10.91 -8.43 -15.78
N ASP A 71 -11.81 -9.42 -15.74
CA ASP A 71 -13.26 -9.21 -15.83
C ASP A 71 -13.88 -8.59 -14.56
N ARG A 72 -13.05 -8.29 -13.56
CA ARG A 72 -13.46 -7.67 -12.29
C ARG A 72 -12.47 -6.60 -11.88
N CYS A 73 -12.97 -5.54 -11.26
CA CYS A 73 -12.14 -4.49 -10.69
C CYS A 73 -11.32 -5.02 -9.50
N THR A 74 -10.00 -4.84 -9.51
CA THR A 74 -9.11 -5.27 -8.41
C THR A 74 -9.26 -4.40 -7.15
N LYS A 75 -9.92 -3.24 -7.25
CA LYS A 75 -10.19 -2.36 -6.11
C LYS A 75 -11.49 -2.73 -5.37
N CYS A 76 -12.60 -2.89 -6.08
CA CYS A 76 -13.93 -3.05 -5.47
C CYS A 76 -14.63 -4.38 -5.79
N GLY A 77 -14.05 -5.22 -6.66
CA GLY A 77 -14.62 -6.53 -7.03
C GLY A 77 -15.78 -6.49 -8.03
N SER A 78 -16.25 -5.30 -8.44
CA SER A 78 -17.34 -5.16 -9.42
C SER A 78 -16.98 -5.76 -10.78
N THR A 79 -17.97 -6.39 -11.42
CA THR A 79 -17.91 -6.89 -12.81
C THR A 79 -18.22 -5.81 -13.86
N PHE A 80 -18.62 -4.61 -13.43
CA PHE A 80 -18.94 -3.51 -14.35
C PHE A 80 -17.66 -2.79 -14.78
N VAL A 81 -16.93 -3.42 -15.70
CA VAL A 81 -15.65 -2.96 -16.25
C VAL A 81 -15.69 -2.87 -17.77
N THR A 82 -14.98 -1.90 -18.33
CA THR A 82 -14.71 -1.77 -19.77
C THR A 82 -13.22 -1.96 -20.03
N HIS A 83 -12.93 -2.70 -21.09
CA HIS A 83 -11.58 -3.02 -21.52
C HIS A 83 -11.17 -2.12 -22.68
N GLU A 84 -10.06 -1.44 -22.51
CA GLU A 84 -9.35 -0.68 -23.54
C GLU A 84 -7.98 -1.32 -23.73
N PRO A 85 -7.34 -1.20 -24.89
CA PRO A 85 -6.09 -1.93 -25.16
C PRO A 85 -5.01 -1.73 -24.07
N ALA A 86 -4.89 -0.51 -23.53
CA ALA A 86 -3.94 -0.18 -22.46
C ALA A 86 -4.54 -0.09 -21.04
N PHE A 87 -5.86 -0.17 -20.89
CA PHE A 87 -6.54 0.14 -19.61
C PHE A 87 -7.74 -0.77 -19.31
N VAL A 88 -8.04 -0.93 -18.03
CA VAL A 88 -9.31 -1.45 -17.52
C VAL A 88 -9.97 -0.35 -16.72
N HIS A 89 -11.16 0.09 -17.15
CA HIS A 89 -11.94 1.10 -16.47
C HIS A 89 -13.11 0.47 -15.72
N CYS A 90 -13.22 0.72 -14.42
CA CYS A 90 -14.36 0.30 -13.62
C CYS A 90 -15.38 1.42 -13.52
N HIS A 91 -16.54 1.24 -14.15
CA HIS A 91 -17.64 2.20 -14.12
C HIS A 91 -18.34 2.28 -12.77
N TYR A 92 -18.22 1.24 -11.93
CA TYR A 92 -18.83 1.25 -10.59
C TYR A 92 -18.09 2.17 -9.60
N CYS A 93 -16.75 2.08 -9.54
CA CYS A 93 -15.95 2.87 -8.59
C CYS A 93 -15.07 3.96 -9.23
N GLY A 94 -15.19 4.14 -10.55
CA GLY A 94 -14.43 5.08 -11.37
C GLY A 94 -12.94 4.76 -11.50
N ARG A 95 -12.46 3.62 -10.98
CA ARG A 95 -11.02 3.31 -10.99
C ARG A 95 -10.57 2.88 -12.37
N MET A 96 -9.49 3.49 -12.84
CA MET A 96 -8.80 3.09 -14.05
C MET A 96 -7.49 2.40 -13.69
N HIS A 97 -7.26 1.22 -14.27
CA HIS A 97 -6.05 0.44 -14.08
C HIS A 97 -5.32 0.32 -15.41
N ARG A 98 -4.01 0.55 -15.42
CA ARG A 98 -3.20 0.36 -16.61
C ARG A 98 -2.73 -1.10 -16.71
N VAL A 99 -2.73 -1.64 -17.92
CA VAL A 99 -2.23 -2.99 -18.20
C VAL A 99 -0.72 -2.94 -18.45
N ALA A 100 0.02 -3.81 -17.78
CA ALA A 100 1.45 -3.97 -17.89
C ALA A 100 1.81 -4.42 -19.31
N ASN A 101 2.89 -3.85 -19.85
CA ASN A 101 3.40 -4.14 -21.19
C ASN A 101 2.41 -3.88 -22.33
N ALA A 102 1.30 -3.18 -22.08
CA ALA A 102 0.45 -2.69 -23.15
C ALA A 102 1.17 -1.59 -23.95
N SER A 103 0.75 -1.42 -25.21
CA SER A 103 1.33 -0.44 -26.12
C SER A 103 1.23 0.99 -25.55
N LEU A 104 2.35 1.72 -25.60
CA LEU A 104 2.37 3.14 -25.25
C LEU A 104 1.53 3.97 -26.22
N LEU A 105 1.54 3.63 -27.51
CA LEU A 105 0.71 4.30 -28.51
C LEU A 105 -0.78 4.17 -28.18
N GLU A 106 -1.23 2.98 -27.79
CA GLU A 106 -2.63 2.76 -27.40
C GLU A 106 -3.01 3.53 -26.13
N GLN A 107 -2.07 3.66 -25.19
CA GLN A 107 -2.26 4.53 -24.04
C GLN A 107 -2.46 5.99 -24.48
N GLU A 108 -1.60 6.51 -25.35
CA GLU A 108 -1.68 7.90 -25.82
C GLU A 108 -2.98 8.18 -26.56
N LEU A 109 -3.37 7.28 -27.47
CA LEU A 109 -4.64 7.38 -28.20
C LEU A 109 -5.84 7.38 -27.25
N PHE A 110 -5.82 6.54 -26.21
CA PHE A 110 -6.85 6.53 -25.20
C PHE A 110 -6.88 7.84 -24.40
N GLU A 111 -5.74 8.34 -23.94
CA GLU A 111 -5.65 9.59 -23.18
C GLU A 111 -6.14 10.80 -24.00
N ILE A 112 -5.85 10.84 -25.31
CA ILE A 112 -6.38 11.86 -26.23
C ILE A 112 -7.89 11.73 -26.38
N ARG A 113 -8.42 10.52 -26.66
CA ARG A 113 -9.88 10.29 -26.80
C ARG A 113 -10.67 10.66 -25.55
N MET A 114 -10.07 10.46 -24.37
CA MET A 114 -10.70 10.75 -23.08
C MET A 114 -10.43 12.18 -22.57
N GLY A 115 -9.66 12.99 -23.30
CA GLY A 115 -9.28 14.34 -22.87
C GLY A 115 -8.41 14.36 -21.60
N LEU A 116 -7.74 13.26 -21.26
CA LEU A 116 -6.85 13.14 -20.10
C LEU A 116 -5.51 13.87 -20.32
N ARG A 117 -5.14 14.11 -21.59
CA ARG A 117 -3.93 14.82 -21.97
C ARG A 117 -4.31 16.26 -22.37
N LEU A 118 -4.21 17.18 -21.40
CA LEU A 118 -4.65 18.58 -21.54
C LEU A 118 -3.58 19.56 -22.04
N ALA A 119 -2.32 19.14 -22.09
CA ALA A 119 -1.22 19.92 -22.67
C ALA A 119 -0.07 18.98 -23.04
N SER A 120 0.38 19.05 -24.28
CA SER A 120 1.66 18.52 -24.74
C SER A 120 2.74 19.58 -24.62
#